data_AF-A0A1G3X6A7-F1
#
_entry.id   AF-A0A1G3X6A7-F1
#
_cell.length_a   1.000
_cell.length_b   1.000
_cell.length_c   1.000
_cell.angle_alpha   90.00
_cell.angle_beta   90.00
_cell.angle_gamma   90.00
#
_symmetry.space_group_name_H-M   'P 1'
#
loop_
_entity.id
_entity.type
_entity.pdbx_description
1 polymer ?
#
loop_
_entity_poly.entity_id
_entity_poly.type
_entity_poly.pdbx_seq_one_letter_code
_entity_poly.pdbx_strand_id
1 'polypeptide(L)'
;MKLNPKIYRQLNNEPFMSQEIDGKMIEFHYMNETPFLYQFASRGRFAIWTSDGTNYKVLIEKSYHESLEAFYQPEVNHIWLNFLESVGGISKKINMWFIIPTLVIYVIIAALATFVFKDYTLQILLGMIVLVVVSNMFQSRLVNKKVRDENLKAQDLIRAHMGNEQFESLIKAQEDHYQAYFKFNEQQAQEQQELSNDEDKMSEDESNDGTKSN
;
A
#
# COMPACT_ATOMS: atom_id res chain seq x y z
N MET A 1 -0.55 -11.51 11.34
CA MET A 1 -1.80 -10.94 10.76
C MET A 1 -1.78 -11.20 9.26
N LYS A 2 -2.93 -11.41 8.60
CA LYS A 2 -2.95 -11.47 7.13
C LYS A 2 -2.79 -10.08 6.53
N LEU A 3 -1.86 -9.92 5.60
CA LEU A 3 -1.59 -8.66 4.90
C LEU A 3 -1.65 -8.93 3.40
N ASN A 4 -2.54 -8.27 2.67
CA ASN A 4 -2.72 -8.47 1.23
C ASN A 4 -2.74 -9.96 0.79
N PRO A 5 -3.58 -10.82 1.41
CA PRO A 5 -3.49 -12.28 1.26
C PRO A 5 -3.78 -12.79 -0.16
N LYS A 6 -4.43 -11.97 -1.00
CA LYS A 6 -4.63 -12.29 -2.42
C LYS A 6 -3.31 -12.24 -3.19
N ILE A 7 -2.54 -11.16 -2.98
CA ILE A 7 -1.23 -10.95 -3.61
C ILE A 7 -0.27 -12.05 -3.17
N TYR A 8 -0.21 -12.31 -1.85
CA TYR A 8 0.63 -13.37 -1.30
C TYR A 8 0.47 -14.72 -2.00
N ARG A 9 -0.78 -15.13 -2.32
CA ARG A 9 -1.07 -16.40 -3.00
C ARG A 9 -0.78 -16.39 -4.50
N GLN A 10 -0.66 -15.21 -5.10
CA GLN A 10 -0.35 -15.04 -6.51
C GLN A 10 1.17 -15.04 -6.76
N LEU A 11 1.98 -14.79 -5.72
CA LEU A 11 3.43 -14.86 -5.76
C LEU A 11 3.93 -16.30 -5.59
N ASN A 12 3.87 -17.05 -6.69
CA ASN A 12 4.32 -18.45 -6.78
C ASN A 12 5.63 -18.62 -7.57
N ASN A 13 6.19 -17.54 -8.11
CA ASN A 13 7.51 -17.55 -8.73
C ASN A 13 8.61 -17.74 -7.68
N GLU A 14 9.79 -18.13 -8.14
CA GLU A 14 10.95 -18.29 -7.27
C GLU A 14 11.35 -16.94 -6.64
N PRO A 15 11.57 -16.88 -5.32
CA PRO A 15 12.08 -15.67 -4.68
C PRO A 15 13.54 -15.45 -5.06
N PHE A 16 13.93 -14.21 -5.31
CA PHE A 16 15.35 -13.88 -5.59
C PHE A 16 16.19 -13.84 -4.31
N MET A 17 15.55 -13.68 -3.16
CA MET A 17 16.17 -13.69 -1.84
C MET A 17 15.16 -14.23 -0.82
N SER A 18 15.65 -14.98 0.16
CA SER A 18 14.85 -15.43 1.30
C SER A 18 15.62 -15.21 2.60
N GLN A 19 14.93 -14.80 3.65
CA GLN A 19 15.51 -14.52 4.98
C GLN A 19 14.64 -15.11 6.09
N GLU A 20 15.23 -15.88 6.99
CA GLU A 20 14.53 -16.43 8.16
C GLU A 20 14.76 -15.53 9.37
N ILE A 21 13.68 -14.97 9.92
CA ILE A 21 13.72 -14.03 11.04
C ILE A 21 12.65 -14.43 12.06
N ASP A 22 13.05 -14.64 13.32
CA ASP A 22 12.16 -15.08 14.41
C ASP A 22 11.33 -16.33 14.08
N GLY A 23 11.91 -17.27 13.32
CA GLY A 23 11.22 -18.48 12.85
C GLY A 23 10.15 -18.24 11.78
N LYS A 24 10.15 -17.06 11.16
CA LYS A 24 9.28 -16.70 10.03
C LYS A 24 10.10 -16.55 8.77
N MET A 25 9.57 -17.06 7.67
CA MET A 25 10.20 -16.93 6.36
C MET A 25 9.76 -15.62 5.69
N ILE A 26 10.73 -14.84 5.22
CA ILE A 26 10.53 -13.64 4.40
C ILE A 26 11.11 -13.92 3.01
N GLU A 27 10.24 -13.98 2.01
CA GLU A 27 10.62 -14.19 0.61
C GLU A 27 10.52 -12.89 -0.18
N PHE A 28 11.55 -12.57 -0.96
CA PHE A 28 11.60 -11.36 -1.79
C PHE A 28 11.39 -11.72 -3.26
N HIS A 29 10.46 -11.01 -3.91
CA HIS A 29 10.11 -11.20 -5.31
C HIS A 29 10.19 -9.87 -6.06
N TYR A 30 10.67 -9.90 -7.29
CA TYR A 30 10.69 -8.71 -8.12
C TYR A 30 9.28 -8.35 -8.60
N MET A 31 8.88 -7.11 -8.37
CA MET A 31 7.58 -6.59 -8.81
C MET A 31 7.49 -6.56 -10.34
N ASN A 32 8.63 -6.35 -11.01
CA ASN A 32 8.76 -6.23 -12.47
C ASN A 32 8.28 -7.48 -13.21
N GLU A 33 8.32 -8.64 -12.57
CA GLU A 33 7.91 -9.93 -13.13
C GLU A 33 6.42 -10.24 -12.90
N THR A 34 5.67 -9.29 -12.33
CA THR A 34 4.29 -9.48 -11.91
C THR A 34 3.38 -8.40 -12.49
N PRO A 35 2.07 -8.66 -12.65
CA PRO A 35 1.11 -7.65 -13.09
C PRO A 35 0.92 -6.51 -12.06
N PHE A 36 1.54 -6.62 -10.89
CA PHE A 36 1.42 -5.66 -9.80
C PHE A 36 2.31 -4.43 -9.97
N LEU A 37 3.30 -4.45 -10.87
CA LEU A 37 4.20 -3.32 -11.10
C LEU A 37 3.41 -2.05 -11.40
N TYR A 38 2.62 -2.06 -12.47
CA TYR A 38 1.83 -0.88 -12.85
C TYR A 38 0.83 -0.49 -11.76
N GLN A 39 0.20 -1.47 -11.09
CA GLN A 39 -0.79 -1.20 -10.04
C GLN A 39 -0.21 -0.41 -8.85
N PHE A 40 1.06 -0.63 -8.52
CA PHE A 40 1.66 -0.08 -7.30
C PHE A 40 2.72 0.99 -7.57
N ALA A 41 3.60 0.77 -8.53
CA ALA A 41 4.64 1.72 -8.88
C ALA A 41 4.05 3.04 -9.43
N SER A 42 2.93 3.00 -10.18
CA SER A 42 2.19 4.21 -10.60
C SER A 42 1.68 5.07 -9.42
N ARG A 43 1.59 4.50 -8.23
CA ARG A 43 1.19 5.18 -6.98
C ARG A 43 2.37 5.47 -6.06
N GLY A 44 3.59 5.33 -6.57
CA GLY A 44 4.83 5.53 -5.81
C GLY A 44 5.11 4.44 -4.79
N ARG A 45 4.50 3.26 -4.93
CA ARG A 45 4.70 2.13 -4.02
C ARG A 45 5.62 1.11 -4.66
N PHE A 46 6.91 1.25 -4.41
CA PHE A 46 7.94 0.41 -5.00
C PHE A 46 8.28 -0.84 -4.19
N ALA A 47 7.82 -0.91 -2.93
CA ALA A 47 7.96 -2.09 -2.08
C ALA A 47 6.67 -2.37 -1.30
N ILE A 48 6.25 -3.63 -1.27
CA ILE A 48 5.00 -4.05 -0.64
C ILE A 48 5.20 -5.34 0.14
N TRP A 49 4.86 -5.29 1.42
CA TRP A 49 4.78 -6.46 2.27
C TRP A 49 3.42 -7.15 2.13
N THR A 50 3.45 -8.47 2.14
CA THR A 50 2.28 -9.33 2.13
C THR A 50 2.49 -10.50 3.10
N SER A 51 1.42 -11.08 3.64
CA SER A 51 1.49 -12.17 4.60
C SER A 51 0.22 -13.03 4.59
N ASP A 52 0.40 -14.35 4.75
CA ASP A 52 -0.67 -15.30 4.99
C ASP A 52 -1.08 -15.43 6.47
N GLY A 53 -0.39 -14.70 7.36
CA GLY A 53 -0.58 -14.75 8.80
C GLY A 53 0.58 -15.41 9.55
N THR A 54 1.44 -16.16 8.85
CA THR A 54 2.61 -16.85 9.41
C THR A 54 3.89 -16.35 8.76
N ASN A 55 3.98 -16.42 7.43
CA ASN A 55 5.15 -16.01 6.65
C ASN A 55 4.88 -14.73 5.87
N TYR A 56 5.93 -14.14 5.32
CA TYR A 56 5.89 -12.86 4.63
C TYR A 56 6.49 -12.97 3.23
N LYS A 57 5.90 -12.25 2.29
CA LYS A 57 6.46 -12.04 0.96
C LYS A 57 6.55 -10.55 0.70
N VAL A 58 7.72 -10.09 0.25
CA VAL A 58 8.00 -8.71 -0.11
C VAL A 58 8.09 -8.62 -1.63
N LEU A 59 7.20 -7.81 -2.20
CA LEU A 59 7.22 -7.51 -3.62
C LEU A 59 7.92 -6.17 -3.82
N ILE A 60 9.05 -6.16 -4.52
CA ILE A 60 9.90 -4.97 -4.64
C ILE A 60 10.31 -4.71 -6.08
N GLU A 61 10.25 -3.46 -6.51
CA GLU A 61 10.74 -3.05 -7.82
C GLU A 61 12.27 -3.18 -7.85
N LYS A 62 12.80 -3.71 -8.95
CA LYS A 62 14.20 -4.08 -9.09
C LYS A 62 15.16 -2.90 -8.88
N SER A 63 14.96 -1.79 -9.60
CA SER A 63 15.86 -0.62 -9.48
C SER A 63 15.77 0.04 -8.11
N TYR A 64 14.60 -0.03 -7.47
CA TYR A 64 14.37 0.43 -6.10
C TYR A 64 15.13 -0.43 -5.09
N HIS A 65 15.11 -1.76 -5.24
CA HIS A 65 15.89 -2.67 -4.41
C HIS A 65 17.39 -2.40 -4.53
N GLU A 66 17.91 -2.26 -5.76
CA GLU A 66 19.32 -1.98 -6.02
C GLU A 66 19.80 -0.67 -5.35
N SER A 67 18.93 0.35 -5.31
CA SER A 67 19.25 1.65 -4.71
C SER A 67 19.13 1.67 -3.17
N LEU A 68 18.38 0.72 -2.60
CA LEU A 68 17.99 0.72 -1.19
C LEU A 68 18.24 -0.62 -0.49
N GLU A 69 19.19 -1.41 -0.99
CA GLU A 69 19.51 -2.76 -0.48
C GLU A 69 19.76 -2.76 1.04
N ALA A 70 20.38 -1.69 1.55
CA ALA A 70 20.63 -1.52 2.98
C ALA A 70 19.35 -1.52 3.84
N PHE A 71 18.20 -1.07 3.32
CA PHE A 71 16.91 -1.14 4.03
C PHE A 71 16.31 -2.55 4.10
N TYR A 72 16.89 -3.52 3.39
CA TYR A 72 16.41 -4.90 3.33
C TYR A 72 17.41 -5.90 3.94
N GLN A 73 18.37 -5.41 4.72
CA GLN A 73 19.22 -6.25 5.54
C GLN A 73 18.40 -6.95 6.65
N PRO A 74 18.80 -8.14 7.11
CA PRO A 74 18.03 -8.94 8.07
C PRO A 74 17.61 -8.17 9.32
N GLU A 75 18.49 -7.35 9.88
CA GLU A 75 18.30 -6.58 11.11
C GLU A 75 17.24 -5.49 10.93
N VAL A 76 17.25 -4.84 9.75
CA VAL A 76 16.24 -3.85 9.38
C VAL A 76 14.89 -4.53 9.14
N ASN A 77 14.90 -5.69 8.47
CA ASN A 77 13.68 -6.47 8.25
C ASN A 77 13.09 -7.02 9.55
N HIS A 78 13.90 -7.35 10.55
CA HIS A 78 13.42 -7.69 11.89
C HIS A 78 12.64 -6.53 12.52
N ILE A 79 13.13 -5.29 12.37
CA ILE A 79 12.41 -4.10 12.86
C ILE A 79 11.09 -3.91 12.10
N TRP A 80 11.09 -4.05 10.76
CA TRP A 80 9.88 -3.97 9.96
C TRP A 80 8.86 -5.06 10.30
N LEU A 81 9.32 -6.29 10.55
CA LEU A 81 8.48 -7.41 10.96
C LEU A 81 7.77 -7.10 12.29
N ASN A 82 8.53 -6.62 13.28
CA ASN A 82 7.98 -6.22 14.58
C ASN A 82 6.95 -5.09 14.44
N PHE A 83 7.20 -4.13 13.56
CA PHE A 83 6.25 -3.07 13.23
C PHE A 83 4.95 -3.64 12.65
N LEU A 84 5.03 -4.48 11.61
CA LEU A 84 3.87 -5.08 10.96
C LEU A 84 3.01 -5.90 11.94
N GLU A 85 3.65 -6.62 12.86
CA GLU A 85 2.96 -7.41 13.87
C GLU A 85 2.31 -6.54 14.94
N SER A 86 3.01 -5.49 15.38
CA SER A 86 2.48 -4.52 16.32
C SER A 86 1.26 -3.81 15.74
N VAL A 87 1.33 -3.36 14.48
CA VAL A 87 0.20 -2.76 13.76
C VAL A 87 -0.96 -3.74 13.66
N GLY A 88 -0.69 -5.01 13.33
CA GLY A 88 -1.75 -6.02 13.26
C GLY A 88 -2.41 -6.31 14.59
N GLY A 89 -1.63 -6.35 15.68
CA GLY A 89 -2.12 -6.48 17.04
C GLY A 89 -2.96 -5.28 17.48
N ILE A 90 -2.50 -4.06 17.19
CA ILE A 90 -3.21 -2.80 17.47
C ILE A 90 -4.54 -2.77 16.74
N SER A 91 -4.53 -3.04 15.43
CA SER A 91 -5.74 -3.06 14.61
C SER A 91 -6.75 -4.07 15.14
N LYS A 92 -6.33 -5.32 15.39
CA LYS A 92 -7.21 -6.36 15.95
C LYS A 92 -7.78 -5.96 17.32
N LYS A 93 -6.94 -5.46 18.22
CA LYS A 93 -7.34 -5.07 19.58
C LYS A 93 -8.34 -3.92 19.59
N ILE A 94 -8.06 -2.86 18.82
CA ILE A 94 -8.96 -1.71 18.69
C ILE A 94 -10.27 -2.17 18.05
N ASN A 95 -10.20 -2.90 16.93
CA ASN A 95 -11.40 -3.33 16.23
C ASN A 95 -12.29 -4.21 17.13
N MET A 96 -11.70 -5.11 17.93
CA MET A 96 -12.44 -5.93 18.89
C MET A 96 -13.07 -5.09 20.01
N TRP A 97 -12.33 -4.13 20.57
CA TRP A 97 -12.81 -3.26 21.64
C TRP A 97 -13.86 -2.25 21.19
N PHE A 98 -13.91 -1.90 19.90
CA PHE A 98 -14.94 -1.03 19.34
C PHE A 98 -16.15 -1.80 18.82
N ILE A 99 -15.96 -2.86 18.01
CA ILE A 99 -17.07 -3.59 17.38
C ILE A 99 -17.97 -4.25 18.43
N ILE A 100 -17.39 -4.94 19.43
CA ILE A 100 -18.18 -5.71 20.39
C ILE A 100 -19.13 -4.80 21.20
N PRO A 101 -18.66 -3.72 21.87
CA PRO A 101 -19.56 -2.84 22.60
C PRO A 101 -20.56 -2.13 21.69
N THR A 102 -20.14 -1.73 20.49
CA THR A 102 -21.02 -1.07 19.53
C THR A 102 -22.16 -2.01 19.10
N LEU A 103 -21.89 -3.29 18.89
CA LEU A 103 -22.90 -4.29 18.56
C LEU A 103 -23.90 -4.50 19.72
N VAL A 104 -23.41 -4.55 20.96
CA VAL A 104 -24.29 -4.63 22.15
C VAL A 104 -25.19 -3.40 22.24
N ILE A 105 -24.65 -2.20 22.02
CA ILE A 105 -25.43 -0.96 21.98
C ILE A 105 -26.49 -1.01 20.87
N TYR A 106 -26.15 -1.53 19.68
CA TYR A 106 -27.13 -1.71 18.60
C TYR A 106 -28.31 -2.59 19.03
N VAL A 107 -28.04 -3.72 19.66
CA VAL A 107 -29.09 -4.65 20.12
C VAL A 107 -29.99 -3.97 21.15
N ILE A 108 -29.41 -3.24 22.10
CA ILE A 108 -30.17 -2.53 23.14
C ILE A 108 -31.07 -1.46 22.51
N ILE A 109 -30.53 -0.63 21.62
CA ILE A 109 -31.28 0.45 20.99
C ILE A 109 -32.38 -0.09 20.07
N ALA A 110 -32.11 -1.17 19.33
CA ALA A 110 -33.13 -1.84 18.52
C ALA A 110 -34.28 -2.40 19.37
N ALA A 111 -33.98 -3.00 20.52
CA ALA A 111 -35.00 -3.47 21.46
C ALA A 111 -35.83 -2.31 22.02
N LEU A 112 -35.19 -1.21 22.45
CA LEU A 112 -35.89 -0.02 22.95
C LEU A 112 -36.78 0.63 21.88
N ALA A 113 -36.30 0.73 20.65
CA ALA A 113 -37.09 1.25 19.53
C ALA A 113 -38.35 0.40 19.28
N THR A 114 -38.22 -0.93 19.34
CA THR A 114 -39.31 -1.86 19.04
C THR A 114 -40.35 -1.95 20.15
N PHE A 115 -39.93 -1.95 21.42
CA PHE A 115 -40.84 -2.18 22.55
C PHE A 115 -41.35 -0.88 23.18
N VAL A 116 -40.55 0.19 23.19
CA VAL A 116 -40.85 1.43 23.95
C VAL A 116 -41.14 2.61 23.03
N PHE A 117 -40.36 2.80 21.96
CA PHE A 117 -40.40 4.01 21.12
C PHE A 117 -40.87 3.75 19.69
N LYS A 118 -41.96 2.98 19.54
CA LYS A 118 -42.46 2.50 18.23
C LYS A 118 -42.65 3.62 17.21
N ASP A 119 -43.23 4.74 17.62
CA ASP A 119 -43.53 5.88 16.74
C ASP A 119 -42.27 6.61 16.25
N TYR A 120 -41.14 6.41 16.92
CA TYR A 120 -39.85 7.02 16.59
C TYR A 120 -38.84 6.03 16.01
N THR A 121 -39.26 4.80 15.71
CA THR A 121 -38.37 3.71 15.26
C THR A 121 -37.50 4.15 14.07
N LEU A 122 -38.10 4.84 13.10
CA LEU A 122 -37.39 5.30 11.91
C LEU A 122 -36.37 6.39 12.24
N GLN A 123 -36.73 7.41 13.04
CA GLN A 123 -35.78 8.45 13.47
C GLN A 123 -34.62 7.86 14.29
N ILE A 124 -34.91 6.88 15.16
CA ILE A 124 -33.88 6.19 15.96
C ILE A 124 -32.92 5.42 15.05
N LEU A 125 -33.43 4.65 14.08
CA LEU A 125 -32.60 3.94 13.10
C LEU A 125 -31.72 4.89 12.30
N LEU A 126 -32.27 6.03 11.88
CA LEU A 126 -31.53 7.03 11.10
C LEU A 126 -30.44 7.70 11.94
N GLY A 127 -30.74 8.04 13.21
CA GLY A 127 -29.76 8.53 14.17
C GLY A 127 -28.65 7.51 14.45
N MET A 128 -28.98 6.22 14.45
CA MET A 128 -28.00 5.14 14.64
C MET A 128 -27.03 5.05 13.48
N ILE A 129 -27.47 5.23 12.23
CA ILE A 129 -26.55 5.29 11.07
C ILE A 129 -25.53 6.41 11.25
N VAL A 130 -25.98 7.61 11.66
CA VAL A 130 -25.09 8.74 11.94
C VAL A 130 -24.08 8.39 13.04
N LEU A 131 -24.54 7.75 14.11
CA LEU A 131 -23.68 7.30 15.20
C LEU A 131 -22.64 6.27 14.74
N VAL A 132 -23.00 5.33 13.85
CA VAL A 132 -22.05 4.37 13.25
C VAL A 132 -20.92 5.14 12.54
N VAL A 133 -21.28 6.10 11.70
CA VAL A 133 -20.33 6.84 10.87
C VAL A 133 -19.36 7.62 11.76
N VAL A 134 -19.89 8.34 12.76
CA VAL A 134 -19.06 9.10 13.71
C VAL A 134 -18.14 8.17 14.49
N SER A 135 -18.66 7.06 15.01
CA SER A 135 -17.86 6.07 15.73
C SER A 135 -16.72 5.51 14.87
N ASN A 136 -17.02 5.16 13.61
CA ASN A 136 -16.04 4.66 12.65
C ASN A 136 -14.95 5.70 12.34
N MET A 137 -15.30 6.98 12.24
CA MET A 137 -14.33 8.06 12.08
C MET A 137 -13.37 8.15 13.27
N PHE A 138 -13.88 8.11 14.51
CA PHE A 138 -13.04 8.13 15.71
C PHE A 138 -12.15 6.89 15.80
N GLN A 139 -12.70 5.71 15.53
CA GLN A 139 -11.94 4.46 15.48
C GLN A 139 -10.81 4.55 14.45
N SER A 140 -11.10 5.00 13.23
CA SER A 140 -10.11 5.13 12.16
C SER A 140 -8.99 6.11 12.54
N ARG A 141 -9.33 7.25 13.13
CA ARG A 141 -8.35 8.21 13.64
C ARG A 141 -7.45 7.59 14.72
N LEU A 142 -8.02 6.83 15.65
CA LEU A 142 -7.27 6.18 16.71
C LEU A 142 -6.30 5.12 16.16
N VAL A 143 -6.77 4.25 15.25
CA VAL A 143 -5.94 3.23 14.60
C VAL A 143 -4.81 3.91 13.84
N ASN A 144 -5.12 4.87 12.97
CA ASN A 144 -4.12 5.57 12.15
C ASN A 144 -3.08 6.29 13.01
N LYS A 145 -3.49 6.91 14.11
CA LYS A 145 -2.54 7.53 15.05
C LYS A 145 -1.56 6.50 15.62
N LYS A 146 -2.06 5.37 16.14
CA LYS A 146 -1.18 4.34 16.71
C LYS A 146 -0.28 3.69 15.67
N VAL A 147 -0.77 3.46 14.45
CA VAL A 147 0.05 2.96 13.34
C VAL A 147 1.17 3.94 13.03
N ARG A 148 0.89 5.25 13.01
CA ARG A 148 1.90 6.29 12.82
C ARG A 148 2.94 6.29 13.94
N ASP A 149 2.51 6.15 15.19
CA ASP A 149 3.42 6.12 16.35
C ASP A 149 4.35 4.90 16.30
N GLU A 150 3.83 3.71 15.96
CA GLU A 150 4.66 2.51 15.75
C GLU A 150 5.60 2.64 14.54
N ASN A 151 5.16 3.30 13.47
CA ASN A 151 6.01 3.54 12.31
C ASN A 151 7.18 4.48 12.64
N LEU A 152 6.93 5.56 13.40
CA LEU A 152 7.99 6.46 13.87
C LEU A 152 8.98 5.70 14.75
N LYS A 153 8.49 4.88 15.67
CA LYS A 153 9.34 4.04 16.51
C LYS A 153 10.20 3.08 15.68
N ALA A 154 9.64 2.45 14.65
CA ALA A 154 10.40 1.59 13.75
C ALA A 154 11.48 2.37 13.00
N GLN A 155 11.16 3.55 12.47
CA GLN A 155 12.14 4.42 11.81
C GLN A 155 13.27 4.86 12.76
N ASP A 156 12.94 5.20 14.00
CA ASP A 156 13.95 5.55 15.01
C ASP A 156 14.86 4.38 15.35
N LEU A 157 14.33 3.15 15.42
CA LEU A 157 15.13 1.94 15.61
C LEU A 157 16.05 1.66 14.41
N ILE A 158 15.57 1.83 13.18
CA ILE A 158 16.37 1.66 11.96
C ILE A 158 17.47 2.72 11.90
N ARG A 159 17.13 3.98 12.18
CA ARG A 159 18.08 5.09 12.26
C ARG A 159 19.15 4.85 13.34
N ALA A 160 18.76 4.34 14.51
CA ALA A 160 19.69 4.01 15.58
C ALA A 160 20.63 2.85 15.20
N HIS A 161 20.14 1.88 14.42
CA HIS A 161 20.92 0.73 13.96
C HIS A 161 21.93 1.08 12.87
N MET A 162 21.51 1.80 11.83
CA MET A 162 22.36 2.12 10.67
C MET A 162 23.19 3.40 10.86
N GLY A 163 22.81 4.25 11.82
CA GLY A 163 23.38 5.58 12.00
C GLY A 163 22.68 6.64 11.14
N ASN A 164 22.71 7.89 11.64
CA ASN A 164 21.98 9.01 11.04
C ASN A 164 22.39 9.27 9.58
N GLU A 165 23.68 9.26 9.28
CA GLU A 165 24.17 9.61 7.94
C GLU A 165 23.71 8.61 6.88
N GLN A 166 23.84 7.31 7.17
CA GLN A 166 23.38 6.26 6.25
C GLN A 166 21.86 6.30 6.11
N PHE A 167 21.12 6.50 7.20
CA PHE A 167 19.67 6.62 7.15
C PHE A 167 19.22 7.79 6.25
N GLU A 168 19.75 8.99 6.47
CA GLU A 168 19.40 10.17 5.66
C GLU A 168 19.83 10.00 4.19
N SER A 169 20.96 9.32 3.93
CA SER A 169 21.37 9.01 2.55
C SER A 169 20.36 8.10 1.83
N LEU A 170 19.77 7.14 2.54
CA LEU A 170 18.78 6.23 1.97
C LEU A 170 17.41 6.90 1.80
N ILE A 171 17.02 7.81 2.70
CA ILE A 171 15.82 8.65 2.50
C ILE A 171 15.99 9.51 1.24
N LYS A 172 17.18 10.08 1.04
CA LYS A 172 17.47 10.83 -0.18
C LYS A 172 17.44 9.94 -1.42
N ALA A 173 18.06 8.76 -1.38
CA ALA A 173 18.02 7.80 -2.48
C ALA A 173 16.58 7.36 -2.83
N GLN A 174 15.71 7.22 -1.81
CA GLN A 174 14.29 6.93 -2.00
C GLN A 174 13.57 8.07 -2.74
N GLU A 175 13.81 9.32 -2.34
CA GLU A 175 13.24 10.50 -3.00
C GLU A 175 13.76 10.65 -4.44
N ASP A 176 15.07 10.47 -4.65
CA ASP A 176 15.71 10.54 -5.96
C ASP A 176 15.13 9.45 -6.91
N HIS A 177 14.93 8.23 -6.41
CA HIS A 177 14.27 7.16 -7.17
C HIS A 177 12.83 7.52 -7.55
N TYR A 178 12.05 8.03 -6.59
CA TYR A 178 10.68 8.48 -6.85
C TYR A 178 10.65 9.52 -7.98
N GLN A 179 11.48 10.56 -7.88
CA GLN A 179 11.54 11.60 -8.90
C GLN A 179 11.98 11.06 -10.26
N ALA A 180 12.99 10.19 -10.29
CA ALA A 180 13.47 9.58 -11.53
C ALA A 180 12.37 8.72 -12.19
N TYR A 181 11.68 7.89 -11.42
CA TYR A 181 10.62 7.01 -11.93
C TYR A 181 9.46 7.79 -12.55
N PHE A 182 9.01 8.88 -11.92
CA PHE A 182 7.90 9.67 -12.44
C PHE A 182 8.30 10.61 -13.57
N LYS A 183 9.50 11.21 -13.54
CA LYS A 183 10.03 11.98 -14.68
C LYS A 183 10.21 11.11 -15.91
N PHE A 184 10.71 9.88 -15.73
CA PHE A 184 10.88 8.92 -16.81
C PHE A 184 9.53 8.53 -17.43
N ASN A 185 8.49 8.29 -16.63
CA ASN A 185 7.15 8.03 -17.15
C ASN A 185 6.54 9.23 -17.90
N GLU A 186 6.77 10.45 -17.43
CA GLU A 186 6.32 11.66 -18.13
C GLU A 186 7.04 11.84 -19.47
N GLN A 187 8.36 11.59 -19.52
CA GLN A 187 9.15 11.65 -20.74
C GLN A 187 8.77 10.55 -21.74
N GLN A 188 8.55 9.31 -21.28
CA GLN A 188 8.06 8.24 -22.17
C GLN A 188 6.66 8.51 -22.73
N ALA A 189 5.77 9.11 -21.93
CA ALA A 189 4.44 9.51 -22.41
C ALA A 189 4.53 10.64 -23.45
N GLN A 190 5.47 11.57 -23.29
CA GLN A 190 5.74 12.64 -24.25
C GLN A 190 6.40 12.13 -25.54
N GLU A 191 7.41 11.26 -25.44
CA GLU A 191 8.07 10.64 -26.61
C GLU A 191 7.10 9.77 -27.41
N GLN A 192 6.20 9.02 -26.76
CA GLN A 192 5.14 8.27 -27.44
C GLN A 192 4.12 9.18 -28.13
N GLN A 193 3.81 10.36 -27.57
CA GLN A 193 2.96 11.36 -28.22
C GLN A 193 3.65 12.04 -29.41
N GLU A 194 4.95 12.33 -29.31
CA GLU A 194 5.73 12.91 -30.41
C GLU A 194 5.90 11.92 -31.57
N LEU A 195 6.21 10.65 -31.29
CA LEU A 195 6.27 9.59 -32.30
C LEU A 195 4.91 9.37 -33.00
N SER A 196 3.80 9.44 -32.27
CA SER A 196 2.46 9.34 -32.88
C SER A 196 2.08 10.55 -33.75
N ASN A 197 2.60 11.75 -33.44
CA ASN A 197 2.34 12.95 -34.23
C ASN A 197 3.23 13.05 -35.47
N ASP A 198 4.40 12.40 -35.49
CA ASP A 198 5.28 12.34 -36.66
C ASP A 198 4.86 11.24 -37.66
N GLU A 199 4.27 10.13 -37.21
CA GLU A 199 3.67 9.13 -38.12
C GLU A 199 2.46 9.70 -38.89
N ASP A 200 1.64 10.56 -38.27
CA ASP A 200 0.52 11.22 -38.96
C ASP A 200 0.99 12.25 -40.02
N LYS A 201 2.10 12.96 -39.78
CA LYS A 201 2.64 13.95 -40.74
C LYS A 201 3.34 13.34 -41.95
N MET A 202 3.88 12.12 -41.84
CA MET A 202 4.47 11.41 -42.99
C MET A 202 3.43 10.81 -43.93
N SER A 203 2.16 10.69 -43.50
CA SER A 203 1.07 10.12 -44.30
C SER A 203 0.31 11.14 -45.17
N GLU A 204 0.46 12.44 -44.91
CA GLU A 204 -0.22 13.49 -45.69
C GLU A 204 0.58 13.95 -46.93
N ASP A 205 1.90 13.72 -47.01
CA ASP A 205 2.75 14.25 -48.09
C ASP A 205 2.84 13.33 -49.34
N GLU A 206 2.31 12.10 -49.31
CA GLU A 206 2.28 11.18 -50.47
C GLU A 206 0.97 11.23 -51.30
N SER A 207 -0.01 12.06 -50.93
CA SER A 207 -1.34 12.05 -51.58
C SER A 207 -1.63 13.22 -52.53
N ASN A 208 -0.61 13.97 -52.96
CA ASN A 208 -0.80 15.09 -53.88
C ASN A 208 0.16 15.08 -55.08
N ASP A 209 0.20 14.00 -55.84
CA ASP A 209 0.53 14.10 -57.27
C ASP A 209 -0.18 13.02 -58.10
N GLY A 210 -0.82 13.46 -59.19
CA GLY A 210 -1.23 12.57 -60.29
C GLY A 210 -2.70 12.19 -60.39
N THR A 211 -3.57 13.13 -60.80
CA THR A 211 -4.59 12.76 -61.80
C THR A 211 -4.90 13.92 -62.76
N LYS A 212 -4.16 13.96 -63.86
CA LYS A 212 -4.53 14.62 -65.12
C LYS A 212 -4.35 13.64 -66.29
N SER A 213 -5.30 13.69 -67.23
CA SER A 213 -5.39 12.97 -68.52
C SER A 213 -5.70 11.46 -68.43
N ASN A 214 -6.62 10.88 -69.22
CA ASN A 214 -7.32 11.30 -70.44
C ASN A 214 -8.70 10.62 -70.50
#